data_AF-A0A963AF52-F1
#
_entry.id   AF-A0A963AF52-F1
#
_cell.length_a   1.000
_cell.length_b   1.000
_cell.length_c   1.000
_cell.angle_alpha   90.00
_cell.angle_beta   90.00
_cell.angle_gamma   90.00
#
_symmetry.space_group_name_H-M   'P 1'
#
loop_
_entity.id
_entity.type
_entity.pdbx_description
1 polymer ?
#
loop_
_entity_poly.entity_id
_entity_poly.type
_entity_poly.pdbx_seq_one_letter_code
_entity_poly.pdbx_strand_id
1 'polypeptide(L)'
;MLTGLPSVGSALGLTVRVEGVSGEQEKNVLAYLEIYQAKGEKDITLQRIELLHARAAQQIEEALLPFGFFRPKILSSLKQSGRGSSAEWSAHYVIDPGPPIRLAAVDYRITGEGAGDKAFAREFPLQPGDLLDQRLYEERKTELLESAAERGYLKPELLASEIVIDRDAYQASIKLHFDTGPKYYLGEIRFEQDELDPEFLASYLNVKPGEPYNVEKILRLQGNLLGTDYFRQVEITPLLDESRDNRVPVDIFTSPNPNNKYRFGVGFATDYGPRVTLDWNIRRVNRRGHKGIAKLLLSPGLQEVSGEYRIPIQNPSSDYISIKPEYIGYDTESRQGDVYQLLFAHSTGLNEWRRTLGVDLKFENYEVADDRDNTRELVPYVSWSRTKTNNPIFTTRGKREKLVLLGSGEGLVSTASYLQLQASGKWIRGLGQDYRILARADLGATLANDVLDLSGSRRFFAGGDVSIRGFGLDETGPTNRSGEVVGGRYLAVGSLELERRVDRKWSVAAFVDGGNALDPDYDNHLAMGAGIGVRWLSPIGQIRLDLASALSEDGNPWRFHIVIGPDL
;
A
#
# COMPACT_ATOMS: atom_id res chain seq x y z
N MET A 1 -61.85 14.94 8.53
CA MET A 1 -60.50 14.52 8.94
C MET A 1 -59.56 14.82 7.78
N LEU A 2 -58.78 15.89 7.87
CA LEU A 2 -57.77 16.26 6.88
C LEU A 2 -56.40 15.99 7.50
N THR A 3 -55.67 15.04 6.92
CA THR A 3 -54.29 14.68 7.28
C THR A 3 -53.33 15.59 6.52
N GLY A 4 -52.49 16.32 7.25
CA GLY A 4 -51.49 17.24 6.70
C GLY A 4 -50.30 16.51 6.09
N LEU A 5 -49.92 16.94 4.89
CA LEU A 5 -48.69 16.54 4.19
C LEU A 5 -47.44 17.09 4.90
N PRO A 6 -46.31 16.35 4.92
CA PRO A 6 -45.04 16.88 5.39
C PRO A 6 -44.50 17.89 4.36
N SER A 7 -44.18 19.09 4.82
CA SER A 7 -43.55 20.13 4.02
C SER A 7 -42.13 19.70 3.62
N VAL A 8 -41.86 19.61 2.33
CA VAL A 8 -40.51 19.52 1.78
C VAL A 8 -39.80 20.84 2.07
N GLY A 9 -38.86 20.84 3.02
CA GLY A 9 -37.98 21.98 3.29
C GLY A 9 -37.13 22.25 2.06
N SER A 10 -37.22 23.45 1.49
CA SER A 10 -36.36 23.88 0.39
C SER A 10 -35.05 24.40 0.97
N ALA A 11 -33.93 23.82 0.53
CA ALA A 11 -32.59 24.20 0.99
C ALA A 11 -32.28 25.64 0.60
N LEU A 12 -31.88 26.48 1.57
CA LEU A 12 -31.38 27.83 1.30
C LEU A 12 -29.99 27.74 0.66
N GLY A 13 -29.75 28.48 -0.42
CA GLY A 13 -28.42 28.62 -1.01
C GLY A 13 -27.55 29.56 -0.18
N LEU A 14 -26.27 29.25 0.03
CA LEU A 14 -25.31 30.11 0.72
C LEU A 14 -24.04 30.29 -0.12
N THR A 15 -23.71 31.55 -0.42
CA THR A 15 -22.43 31.93 -1.01
C THR A 15 -21.64 32.78 -0.01
N VAL A 16 -20.34 32.55 0.07
CA VAL A 16 -19.44 33.29 0.95
C VAL A 16 -18.30 33.82 0.11
N ARG A 17 -18.02 35.11 0.23
CA ARG A 17 -16.95 35.82 -0.47
C ARG A 17 -16.10 36.59 0.52
N VAL A 18 -14.78 36.46 0.40
CA VAL A 18 -13.78 37.18 1.20
C VAL A 18 -12.93 38.01 0.26
N GLU A 19 -12.65 39.26 0.62
CA GLU A 19 -11.81 40.17 -0.16
C GLU A 19 -10.86 40.95 0.76
N GLY A 20 -9.70 41.35 0.23
CA GLY A 20 -8.70 42.17 0.93
C GLY A 20 -7.59 41.39 1.64
N VAL A 21 -7.63 40.06 1.62
CA VAL A 21 -6.53 39.15 1.97
C VAL A 21 -6.27 38.18 0.81
N SER A 22 -5.07 37.62 0.70
CA SER A 22 -4.71 36.69 -0.39
C SER A 22 -3.73 35.61 0.06
N GLY A 23 -3.60 34.54 -0.74
CA GLY A 23 -2.63 33.48 -0.50
C GLY A 23 -2.92 32.70 0.79
N GLU A 24 -1.91 32.56 1.66
CA GLU A 24 -2.04 31.80 2.92
C GLU A 24 -2.98 32.46 3.93
N GLN A 25 -3.10 33.79 3.93
CA GLN A 25 -4.02 34.52 4.82
C GLN A 25 -5.48 34.20 4.46
N GLU A 26 -5.81 34.23 3.17
CA GLU A 26 -7.15 33.90 2.67
C GLU A 26 -7.51 32.45 3.01
N LYS A 27 -6.59 31.51 2.77
CA LYS A 27 -6.79 30.11 3.13
C LYS A 27 -7.07 29.93 4.63
N ASN A 28 -6.30 30.59 5.50
CA ASN A 28 -6.50 30.49 6.95
C ASN A 28 -7.84 31.10 7.38
N VAL A 29 -8.19 32.27 6.84
CA VAL A 29 -9.49 32.92 7.08
C VAL A 29 -10.65 32.00 6.66
N LEU A 30 -10.59 31.41 5.47
CA LEU A 30 -11.62 30.49 5.00
C LEU A 30 -11.70 29.21 5.85
N ALA A 31 -10.57 28.75 6.39
CA ALA A 31 -10.53 27.60 7.30
C ALA A 31 -11.20 27.91 8.65
N TYR A 32 -11.04 29.11 9.20
CA TYR A 32 -11.66 29.54 10.47
C TYR A 32 -13.14 29.93 10.32
N LEU A 33 -13.56 30.36 9.13
CA LEU A 33 -14.93 30.81 8.86
C LEU A 33 -15.90 29.63 8.82
N GLU A 34 -16.59 29.40 9.94
CA GLU A 34 -17.62 28.34 10.04
C GLU A 34 -18.74 28.53 9.00
N ILE A 35 -19.10 29.77 8.68
CA ILE A 35 -20.09 30.07 7.62
C ILE A 35 -19.63 29.61 6.23
N TYR A 36 -18.32 29.64 5.96
CA TYR A 36 -17.76 29.13 4.71
C TYR A 36 -17.80 27.60 4.68
N GLN A 37 -17.52 26.94 5.80
CA GLN A 37 -17.58 25.49 5.92
C GLN A 37 -19.01 24.95 5.77
N ALA A 38 -20.02 25.72 6.17
CA ALA A 38 -21.43 25.35 6.04
C ALA A 38 -21.96 25.45 4.59
N LYS A 39 -21.14 25.88 3.62
CA LYS A 39 -21.51 25.99 2.21
C LYS A 39 -21.80 24.60 1.63
N GLY A 40 -23.10 24.28 1.46
CA GLY A 40 -23.58 23.01 0.92
C GLY A 40 -24.29 22.10 1.93
N GLU A 41 -24.48 22.57 3.17
CA GLU A 41 -25.41 21.93 4.11
C GLU A 41 -26.84 21.91 3.52
N LYS A 42 -27.46 20.71 3.46
CA LYS A 42 -28.74 20.51 2.77
C LYS A 42 -29.94 21.17 3.45
N ASP A 43 -29.86 21.43 4.75
CA ASP A 43 -30.98 21.94 5.57
C ASP A 43 -30.57 23.15 6.42
N ILE A 44 -29.67 24.00 5.92
CA ILE A 44 -29.24 25.19 6.67
C ILE A 44 -30.41 26.16 6.86
N THR A 45 -30.67 26.54 8.11
CA THR A 45 -31.74 27.48 8.46
C THR A 45 -31.24 28.92 8.43
N LEU A 46 -32.16 29.88 8.23
CA LEU A 46 -31.81 31.31 8.29
C LEU A 46 -31.16 31.69 9.63
N GLN A 47 -31.73 31.21 10.75
CA GLN A 47 -31.19 31.45 12.09
C GLN A 47 -29.74 30.94 12.23
N ARG A 48 -29.41 29.82 11.58
CA ARG A 48 -28.05 29.28 11.55
C ARG A 48 -27.12 30.16 10.71
N ILE A 49 -27.56 30.62 9.53
CA ILE A 49 -26.77 31.54 8.69
C ILE A 49 -26.48 32.84 9.44
N GLU A 50 -27.49 33.45 10.07
CA GLU A 50 -27.35 34.68 10.85
C GLU A 50 -26.40 34.50 12.04
N LEU A 51 -26.52 33.37 12.77
CA LEU A 51 -25.62 33.04 13.88
C LEU A 51 -24.16 32.90 13.42
N LEU A 52 -23.93 32.17 12.33
CA LEU A 52 -22.59 31.97 11.78
C LEU A 52 -22.02 33.30 11.24
N HIS A 53 -22.85 34.14 10.61
CA HIS A 53 -22.46 35.47 10.14
C HIS A 53 -22.08 36.40 11.30
N ALA A 54 -22.84 36.36 12.40
CA ALA A 54 -22.57 37.18 13.58
C ALA A 54 -21.21 36.87 14.24
N ARG A 55 -20.72 35.63 14.10
CA ARG A 55 -19.41 35.19 14.62
C ARG A 55 -18.25 35.39 13.64
N ALA A 56 -18.55 35.58 12.37
CA ALA A 56 -17.55 35.59 11.30
C ALA A 56 -16.49 36.68 11.49
N ALA A 57 -16.86 37.87 11.99
CA ALA A 57 -15.90 38.94 12.24
C ALA A 57 -14.83 38.54 13.27
N GLN A 58 -15.25 37.95 14.40
CA GLN A 58 -14.32 37.46 15.42
C GLN A 58 -13.46 36.30 14.89
N GLN A 59 -14.04 35.38 14.12
CA GLN A 59 -13.29 34.28 13.49
C GLN A 59 -12.23 34.80 12.51
N ILE A 60 -12.55 35.85 11.74
CA ILE A 60 -11.60 36.51 10.86
C ILE A 60 -10.49 37.19 11.67
N GLU A 61 -10.82 37.88 12.76
CA GLU A 61 -9.82 38.47 13.67
C GLU A 61 -8.84 37.41 14.18
N GLU A 62 -9.37 36.32 14.74
CA GLU A 62 -8.58 35.19 15.25
C GLU A 62 -7.70 34.55 14.17
N ALA A 63 -8.21 34.41 12.94
CA ALA A 63 -7.47 33.84 11.81
C ALA A 63 -6.31 34.71 11.33
N LEU A 64 -6.31 36.00 11.64
CA LEU A 64 -5.27 36.94 11.22
C LEU A 64 -4.18 37.15 12.27
N LEU A 65 -4.44 36.77 13.54
CA LEU A 65 -3.45 36.87 14.63
C LEU A 65 -2.12 36.14 14.33
N PRO A 66 -2.11 34.92 13.76
CA PRO A 66 -0.85 34.20 13.49
C PRO A 66 0.05 34.93 12.48
N PHE A 67 -0.51 35.79 11.63
CA PHE A 67 0.20 36.58 10.63
C PHE A 67 0.58 37.98 11.13
N GLY A 68 0.36 38.28 12.41
CA GLY A 68 0.77 39.54 13.01
C GLY A 68 -0.25 40.68 12.91
N PHE A 69 -1.49 40.43 12.48
CA PHE A 69 -2.52 41.46 12.38
C PHE A 69 -3.44 41.46 13.59
N PHE A 70 -3.32 42.47 14.44
CA PHE A 70 -4.06 42.57 15.72
C PHE A 70 -5.15 43.64 15.72
N ARG A 71 -5.29 44.40 14.63
CA ARG A 71 -6.31 45.45 14.47
C ARG A 71 -6.93 45.42 13.06
N PRO A 72 -7.41 44.25 12.57
CA PRO A 72 -8.08 44.22 11.28
C PRO A 72 -9.41 44.97 11.36
N LYS A 73 -9.83 45.56 10.25
CA LYS A 73 -11.17 46.11 10.07
C LYS A 73 -11.95 45.21 9.13
N ILE A 74 -13.06 44.68 9.61
CA ILE A 74 -13.91 43.77 8.84
C ILE A 74 -15.22 44.46 8.56
N LEU A 75 -15.53 44.66 7.28
CA LEU A 75 -16.86 45.03 6.82
C LEU A 75 -17.58 43.76 6.40
N SER A 76 -18.57 43.35 7.18
CA SER A 76 -19.41 42.19 6.92
C SER A 76 -20.76 42.63 6.34
N SER A 77 -21.26 41.90 5.37
CA SER A 77 -22.63 42.05 4.88
C SER A 77 -23.26 40.71 4.56
N LEU A 78 -24.56 40.61 4.84
CA LEU A 78 -25.38 39.45 4.51
C LEU A 78 -26.57 39.91 3.68
N LYS A 79 -26.64 39.47 2.43
CA LYS A 79 -27.70 39.86 1.47
C LYS A 79 -28.47 38.65 1.02
N GLN A 80 -29.79 38.79 0.92
CA GLN A 80 -30.66 37.80 0.32
C GLN A 80 -31.00 38.19 -1.12
N SER A 81 -30.93 37.23 -2.02
CA SER A 81 -31.46 37.31 -3.38
C SER A 81 -32.52 36.23 -3.58
N GLY A 82 -33.55 36.51 -4.38
CA GLY A 82 -34.72 35.65 -4.51
C GLY A 82 -35.70 35.73 -3.34
N ARG A 83 -36.82 35.00 -3.43
CA ARG A 83 -37.86 34.92 -2.37
C ARG A 83 -38.36 33.49 -2.22
N GLY A 84 -38.81 33.13 -1.02
CA GLY A 84 -39.37 31.81 -0.73
C GLY A 84 -38.34 30.70 -0.87
N SER A 85 -38.72 29.61 -1.54
CA SER A 85 -37.91 28.40 -1.78
C SER A 85 -36.70 28.59 -2.70
N SER A 86 -36.52 29.80 -3.28
CA SER A 86 -35.37 30.17 -4.13
C SER A 86 -34.44 31.19 -3.47
N ALA A 87 -34.56 31.39 -2.16
CA ALA A 87 -33.75 32.36 -1.43
C ALA A 87 -32.28 31.91 -1.37
N GLU A 88 -31.41 32.73 -1.95
CA GLU A 88 -29.96 32.56 -1.92
C GLU A 88 -29.33 33.69 -1.10
N TRP A 89 -28.61 33.31 -0.07
CA TRP A 89 -27.90 34.20 0.84
C TRP A 89 -26.46 34.37 0.40
N SER A 90 -25.99 35.61 0.41
CA SER A 90 -24.61 35.96 0.10
C SER A 90 -24.00 36.70 1.27
N ALA A 91 -23.01 36.07 1.92
CA ALA A 91 -22.19 36.69 2.94
C ALA A 91 -20.90 37.21 2.30
N HIS A 92 -20.65 38.51 2.41
CA HIS A 92 -19.48 39.17 1.86
C HIS A 92 -18.70 39.86 2.98
N TYR A 93 -17.42 39.53 3.08
CA TYR A 93 -16.49 40.07 4.07
C TYR A 93 -15.36 40.79 3.35
N VAL A 94 -15.30 42.12 3.51
CA VAL A 94 -14.19 42.95 3.04
C VAL A 94 -13.28 43.20 4.23
N ILE A 95 -12.04 42.72 4.13
CA ILE A 95 -11.06 42.71 5.21
C ILE A 95 -9.97 43.72 4.87
N ASP A 96 -9.76 44.69 5.73
CA ASP A 96 -8.51 45.45 5.79
C ASP A 96 -7.69 44.90 6.97
N PRO A 97 -6.60 44.14 6.74
CA PRO A 97 -5.81 43.57 7.82
C PRO A 97 -5.20 44.62 8.75
N GLY A 98 -5.10 45.88 8.29
CA GLY A 98 -4.37 46.93 8.97
C GLY A 98 -2.85 46.72 8.91
N PRO A 99 -2.08 47.54 9.65
CA PRO A 99 -0.64 47.36 9.72
C PRO A 99 -0.29 46.05 10.45
N PRO A 100 0.68 45.25 9.96
CA PRO A 100 1.20 44.11 10.71
C PRO A 100 2.07 44.59 11.89
N ILE A 101 2.06 43.83 12.98
CA ILE A 101 2.99 44.01 14.10
C ILE A 101 4.42 43.69 13.63
N ARG A 102 5.37 44.53 14.03
CA ARG A 102 6.81 44.29 13.83
C ARG A 102 7.48 43.80 15.10
N LEU A 103 8.52 43.00 14.93
CA LEU A 103 9.36 42.53 16.02
C LEU A 103 10.25 43.66 16.54
N ALA A 104 10.16 43.97 17.83
CA ALA A 104 11.08 44.86 18.52
C ALA A 104 12.36 44.13 18.93
N ALA A 105 12.24 42.88 19.38
CA ALA A 105 13.35 42.06 19.83
C ALA A 105 13.10 40.57 19.61
N VAL A 106 14.18 39.82 19.39
CA VAL A 106 14.20 38.36 19.34
C VAL A 106 15.31 37.86 20.27
N ASP A 107 14.92 37.28 21.40
CA ASP A 107 15.83 36.65 22.37
C ASP A 107 15.79 35.14 22.20
N TYR A 108 16.70 34.64 21.36
CA TYR A 108 16.81 33.23 21.01
C TYR A 108 18.09 32.63 21.54
N ARG A 109 17.99 31.55 22.33
CA ARG A 109 19.16 30.91 22.95
C ARG A 109 19.02 29.40 22.94
N ILE A 110 20.13 28.72 22.66
CA ILE A 110 20.27 27.29 22.83
C ILE A 110 21.36 27.04 23.88
N THR A 111 21.02 26.28 24.92
CA THR A 111 21.94 25.87 26.00
C THR A 111 22.00 24.35 26.12
N GLY A 112 22.84 23.85 27.04
CA GLY A 112 23.01 22.41 27.28
C GLY A 112 24.16 21.79 26.47
N GLU A 113 24.33 20.46 26.60
CA GLU A 113 25.42 19.71 25.96
C GLU A 113 25.35 19.80 24.42
N GLY A 114 24.15 19.97 23.86
CA GLY A 114 23.89 20.08 22.44
C GLY A 114 24.00 21.48 21.84
N ALA A 115 24.28 22.52 22.63
CA ALA A 115 24.35 23.91 22.12
C ALA A 115 25.35 24.10 20.97
N GLY A 116 26.41 23.28 20.93
CA GLY A 116 27.40 23.28 19.86
C GLY A 116 27.02 22.48 18.61
N ASP A 117 26.01 21.61 18.68
CA ASP A 117 25.62 20.70 17.60
C ASP A 117 25.01 21.49 16.42
N LYS A 118 25.48 21.16 15.21
CA LYS A 118 25.03 21.81 13.96
C LYS A 118 23.58 21.50 13.60
N ALA A 119 22.95 20.52 14.24
CA ALA A 119 21.52 20.25 14.05
C ALA A 119 20.65 21.40 14.51
N PHE A 120 21.02 22.03 15.61
CA PHE A 120 20.22 23.10 16.17
C PHE A 120 20.58 24.38 15.44
N ALA A 121 19.61 24.91 14.69
CA ALA A 121 19.77 26.18 14.00
C ALA A 121 20.12 27.26 15.02
N ARG A 122 21.28 27.90 14.86
CA ARG A 122 21.75 28.92 15.82
C ARG A 122 21.04 30.26 15.66
N GLU A 123 20.39 30.45 14.53
CA GLU A 123 19.68 31.67 14.19
C GLU A 123 18.18 31.41 14.17
N PHE A 124 17.45 32.35 14.75
CA PHE A 124 16.00 32.38 14.64
C PHE A 124 15.62 32.91 13.25
N PRO A 125 14.58 32.37 12.58
CA PRO A 125 14.22 32.77 11.20
C PRO A 125 13.75 34.22 11.08
N LEU A 126 13.38 34.87 12.18
CA LEU A 126 12.95 36.26 12.23
C LEU A 126 13.97 37.13 12.97
N GLN A 127 14.16 38.36 12.49
CA GLN A 127 15.03 39.38 13.09
C GLN A 127 14.21 40.58 13.60
N PRO A 128 14.78 41.40 14.52
CA PRO A 128 14.18 42.69 14.87
C PRO A 128 13.89 43.54 13.63
N GLY A 129 12.66 44.06 13.54
CA GLY A 129 12.14 44.83 12.40
C GLY A 129 11.24 44.03 11.45
N ASP A 130 11.37 42.70 11.44
CA ASP A 130 10.53 41.82 10.61
C ASP A 130 9.07 41.82 11.07
N LEU A 131 8.17 41.37 10.19
CA LEU A 131 6.77 41.17 10.54
C LEU A 131 6.65 39.96 11.46
N LEU A 132 5.78 40.05 12.48
CA LEU A 132 5.47 38.91 13.32
C LEU A 132 4.78 37.82 12.51
N ASP A 133 5.36 36.62 12.49
CA ASP A 133 4.73 35.40 11.99
C ASP A 133 4.84 34.31 13.07
N GLN A 134 3.73 34.00 13.73
CA GLN A 134 3.68 33.01 14.81
C GLN A 134 3.94 31.59 14.29
N ARG A 135 3.70 31.33 13.01
CA ARG A 135 3.91 29.99 12.43
C ARG A 135 5.39 29.64 12.41
N LEU A 136 6.25 30.58 11.99
CA LEU A 136 7.70 30.41 12.00
C LEU A 136 8.26 30.19 13.42
N TYR A 137 7.61 30.78 14.42
CA TYR A 137 7.95 30.55 15.83
C TYR A 137 7.63 29.11 16.27
N GLU A 138 6.41 28.63 15.99
CA GLU A 138 6.02 27.26 16.33
C GLU A 138 6.78 26.20 15.51
N GLU A 139 7.06 26.48 14.24
CA GLU A 139 7.91 25.64 13.38
C GLU A 139 9.32 25.51 13.98
N ARG A 140 9.97 26.63 14.35
CA ARG A 140 11.29 26.60 14.99
C ARG A 140 11.28 25.81 16.30
N LYS A 141 10.24 25.96 17.12
CA LYS A 141 10.09 25.22 18.38
C LYS A 141 9.95 23.72 18.15
N THR A 142 9.13 23.31 17.18
CA THR A 142 8.96 21.91 16.79
C THR A 142 10.27 21.33 16.24
N GLU A 143 10.95 22.03 15.33
CA GLU A 143 12.24 21.61 14.76
C GLU A 143 13.32 21.38 15.84
N LEU A 144 13.35 22.20 16.89
CA LEU A 144 14.27 22.03 18.02
C LEU A 144 13.99 20.75 18.82
N LEU A 145 12.72 20.49 19.12
CA LEU A 145 12.31 19.28 19.85
C LEU A 145 12.56 18.01 19.02
N GLU A 146 12.28 18.06 17.72
CA GLU A 146 12.57 16.96 16.79
C GLU A 146 14.08 16.72 16.67
N SER A 147 14.87 17.78 16.47
CA SER A 147 16.35 17.68 16.42
C SER A 147 16.94 17.12 17.72
N ALA A 148 16.35 17.44 18.87
CA ALA A 148 16.73 16.89 20.16
C ALA A 148 16.44 15.37 20.22
N ALA A 149 15.22 14.96 19.87
CA ALA A 149 14.80 13.56 19.84
C ALA A 149 15.64 12.69 18.88
N GLU A 150 16.00 13.24 17.71
CA GLU A 150 16.83 12.55 16.71
C GLU A 150 18.29 12.35 17.15
N ARG A 151 18.75 13.13 18.12
CA ARG A 151 20.17 13.16 18.54
C ARG A 151 20.43 12.64 19.94
N GLY A 152 19.38 12.15 20.60
CA GLY A 152 19.47 11.52 21.91
C GLY A 152 19.35 12.49 23.08
N TYR A 153 18.83 13.68 22.84
CA TYR A 153 18.50 14.63 23.91
C TYR A 153 17.07 14.34 24.38
N LEU A 154 16.93 13.46 25.38
CA LEU A 154 15.64 12.90 25.81
C LEU A 154 14.89 13.71 26.87
N LYS A 155 15.57 14.68 27.49
CA LYS A 155 14.97 15.61 28.43
C LYS A 155 15.27 17.06 28.02
N PRO A 156 14.85 17.50 26.81
CA PRO A 156 15.00 18.89 26.43
C PRO A 156 13.98 19.75 27.17
N GLU A 157 14.36 20.97 27.53
CA GLU A 157 13.49 21.92 28.25
C GLU A 157 13.37 23.25 27.50
N LEU A 158 12.14 23.76 27.43
CA LEU A 158 11.88 25.12 26.96
C LEU A 158 11.87 26.06 28.16
N LEU A 159 13.04 26.59 28.53
CA LEU A 159 13.22 27.50 29.67
C LEU A 159 12.44 28.81 29.49
N ALA A 160 12.24 29.23 28.23
CA ALA A 160 11.32 30.31 27.86
C ALA A 160 10.70 29.99 26.50
N SER A 161 9.38 30.17 26.37
CA SER A 161 8.62 29.95 25.13
C SER A 161 7.43 30.90 25.11
N GLU A 162 7.67 32.17 24.82
CA GLU A 162 6.63 33.21 24.82
C GLU A 162 6.81 34.25 23.70
N ILE A 163 5.67 34.76 23.22
CA ILE A 163 5.59 35.93 22.35
C ILE A 163 4.86 37.02 23.15
N VAL A 164 5.57 38.09 23.48
CA VAL A 164 5.02 39.22 24.23
C VAL A 164 4.56 40.29 23.25
N ILE A 165 3.30 40.70 23.35
CA ILE A 165 2.69 41.68 22.44
C ILE A 165 2.40 42.96 23.21
N ASP A 166 3.09 44.04 22.84
CA ASP A 166 2.78 45.38 23.34
C ASP A 166 1.75 46.01 22.41
N ARG A 167 0.52 46.12 22.91
CA ARG A 167 -0.61 46.68 22.14
C ARG A 167 -0.56 48.20 22.03
N ASP A 168 0.15 48.89 22.93
CA ASP A 168 0.25 50.34 22.92
C ASP A 168 1.35 50.79 21.95
N ALA A 169 2.52 50.16 22.04
CA ALA A 169 3.62 50.37 21.08
C ALA A 169 3.38 49.68 19.71
N TYR A 170 2.41 48.76 19.65
CA TYR A 170 2.07 47.95 18.47
C TYR A 170 3.26 47.13 17.93
N GLN A 171 3.99 46.51 18.86
CA GLN A 171 5.20 45.74 18.60
C GLN A 171 5.14 44.38 19.32
N ALA A 172 5.93 43.41 18.87
CA ALA A 172 6.07 42.11 19.53
C ALA A 172 7.53 41.81 19.87
N SER A 173 7.75 41.03 20.92
CA SER A 173 9.06 40.48 21.28
C SER A 173 8.96 38.97 21.43
N ILE A 174 9.91 38.24 20.84
CA ILE A 174 10.00 36.78 20.95
C ILE A 174 11.05 36.42 21.99
N LYS A 175 10.70 35.50 22.89
CA LYS A 175 11.65 34.89 23.82
C LYS A 175 11.55 33.37 23.74
N LEU A 176 12.59 32.75 23.20
CA LEU A 176 12.70 31.30 23.03
C LEU A 176 14.07 30.83 23.53
N HIS A 177 14.09 30.24 24.73
CA HIS A 177 15.28 29.65 25.34
C HIS A 177 15.10 28.14 25.40
N PHE A 178 15.92 27.42 24.65
CA PHE A 178 15.88 25.97 24.54
C PHE A 178 17.11 25.35 25.17
N ASP A 179 16.93 24.54 26.20
CA ASP A 179 17.99 23.74 26.79
C ASP A 179 17.92 22.32 26.22
N THR A 180 19.00 21.87 25.59
CA THR A 180 19.04 20.52 25.03
C THR A 180 19.07 19.44 26.10
N GLY A 181 19.42 19.79 27.34
CA GLY A 181 19.76 18.80 28.36
C GLY A 181 21.01 17.96 27.98
N PRO A 182 21.25 16.86 28.71
CA PRO A 182 22.35 15.93 28.43
C PRO A 182 22.05 15.02 27.25
N LYS A 183 23.10 14.56 26.58
CA LYS A 183 23.01 13.57 25.51
C LYS A 183 22.94 12.16 26.07
N TYR A 184 21.88 11.45 25.73
CA TYR A 184 21.66 10.06 26.10
C TYR A 184 22.11 9.08 25.01
N TYR A 185 22.56 7.93 25.48
CA TYR A 185 23.03 6.79 24.69
C TYR A 185 22.14 5.59 24.97
N LEU A 186 22.04 4.69 24.01
CA LEU A 186 21.29 3.45 24.20
C LEU A 186 22.01 2.56 25.23
N GLY A 187 21.27 2.10 26.24
CA GLY A 187 21.74 1.15 27.24
C GLY A 187 21.53 -0.30 26.81
N GLU A 188 21.37 -1.18 27.80
CA GLU A 188 20.97 -2.57 27.58
C GLU A 188 19.57 -2.64 26.98
N ILE A 189 19.35 -3.58 26.06
CA ILE A 189 18.04 -3.83 25.45
C ILE A 189 17.55 -5.19 25.95
N ARG A 190 16.38 -5.20 26.59
CA ARG A 190 15.77 -6.38 27.20
C ARG A 190 14.48 -6.73 26.47
N PHE A 191 14.33 -7.99 26.08
CA PHE A 191 13.09 -8.49 25.48
C PHE A 191 12.27 -9.22 26.55
N GLU A 192 11.10 -8.67 26.88
CA GLU A 192 10.18 -9.24 27.86
C GLU A 192 9.18 -10.13 27.13
N GLN A 193 9.62 -11.37 26.85
CA GLN A 193 8.83 -12.41 26.17
C GLN A 193 9.48 -13.80 26.29
N ASP A 194 8.67 -14.84 26.06
CA ASP A 194 9.11 -16.24 26.20
C ASP A 194 8.99 -17.04 24.91
N GLU A 195 8.44 -16.53 23.82
CA GLU A 195 8.10 -17.32 22.63
C GLU A 195 9.27 -17.58 21.68
N LEU A 196 10.20 -16.63 21.59
CA LEU A 196 11.34 -16.64 20.69
C LEU A 196 12.66 -16.65 21.45
N ASP A 197 13.71 -17.10 20.79
CA ASP A 197 15.07 -17.08 21.29
C ASP A 197 15.59 -15.63 21.38
N PRO A 198 16.13 -15.18 22.53
CA PRO A 198 16.71 -13.85 22.66
C PRO A 198 17.81 -13.55 21.63
N GLU A 199 18.65 -14.52 21.26
CA GLU A 199 19.68 -14.33 20.23
C GLU A 199 19.07 -14.10 18.86
N PHE A 200 17.95 -14.78 18.56
CA PHE A 200 17.19 -14.54 17.34
C PHE A 200 16.57 -13.15 17.34
N LEU A 201 15.98 -12.70 18.45
CA LEU A 201 15.43 -11.35 18.56
C LEU A 201 16.51 -10.27 18.45
N ALA A 202 17.71 -10.53 18.96
CA ALA A 202 18.85 -9.64 18.82
C ALA A 202 19.23 -9.40 17.35
N SER A 203 18.99 -10.36 16.44
CA SER A 203 19.24 -10.18 15.00
C SER A 203 18.27 -9.20 14.31
N TYR A 204 17.15 -8.82 14.96
CA TYR A 204 16.27 -7.74 14.49
C TYR A 204 16.72 -6.36 14.94
N LEU A 205 17.64 -6.27 15.91
CA LEU A 205 18.12 -5.00 16.43
C LEU A 205 18.99 -4.29 15.38
N ASN A 206 18.41 -3.27 14.75
CA ASN A 206 19.15 -2.31 13.91
C ASN A 206 19.83 -1.20 14.74
N VAL A 207 19.81 -1.35 16.06
CA VAL A 207 20.40 -0.46 17.06
C VAL A 207 21.39 -1.22 17.94
N LYS A 208 22.39 -0.53 18.47
CA LYS A 208 23.45 -1.13 19.29
C LYS A 208 23.62 -0.38 20.62
N PRO A 209 23.72 -1.09 21.76
CA PRO A 209 24.09 -0.46 23.02
C PRO A 209 25.34 0.42 22.88
N GLY A 210 25.27 1.63 23.42
CA GLY A 210 26.33 2.63 23.41
C GLY A 210 26.31 3.61 22.23
N GLU A 211 25.47 3.42 21.21
CA GLU A 211 25.24 4.48 20.22
C GLU A 211 24.34 5.60 20.79
N PRO A 212 24.33 6.83 20.23
CA PRO A 212 23.40 7.87 20.64
C PRO A 212 21.96 7.39 20.52
N TYR A 213 21.13 7.68 21.53
CA TYR A 213 19.72 7.34 21.46
C TYR A 213 19.07 8.07 20.27
N ASN A 214 18.26 7.38 19.49
CA ASN A 214 17.58 7.97 18.33
C ASN A 214 16.15 7.42 18.24
N VAL A 215 15.17 8.30 18.44
CA VAL A 215 13.74 7.92 18.47
C VAL A 215 13.29 7.28 17.15
N GLU A 216 13.76 7.79 16.00
CA GLU A 216 13.40 7.27 14.68
C GLU A 216 13.84 5.80 14.50
N LYS A 217 15.05 5.46 14.95
CA LYS A 217 15.54 4.07 14.92
C LYS A 217 14.72 3.15 15.81
N ILE A 218 14.29 3.62 16.98
CA ILE A 218 13.43 2.86 17.90
C ILE A 218 12.04 2.62 17.27
N LEU A 219 11.44 3.64 16.65
CA LEU A 219 10.17 3.49 15.94
C LEU A 219 10.29 2.53 14.75
N ARG A 220 11.41 2.57 14.01
CA ARG A 220 11.70 1.58 12.96
C ARG A 220 11.82 0.17 13.53
N LEU A 221 12.51 -0.01 14.66
CA LEU A 221 12.61 -1.31 15.31
C LEU A 221 11.23 -1.84 15.70
N GLN A 222 10.39 -1.00 16.32
CA GLN A 222 9.01 -1.35 16.67
C GLN A 222 8.22 -1.78 15.43
N GLY A 223 8.27 -1.00 14.34
CA GLY A 223 7.62 -1.31 13.08
C GLY A 223 8.12 -2.61 12.44
N ASN A 224 9.43 -2.86 12.47
CA ASN A 224 10.03 -4.10 11.95
C ASN A 224 9.56 -5.33 12.75
N LEU A 225 9.54 -5.24 14.09
CA LEU A 225 9.09 -6.32 14.97
C LEU A 225 7.60 -6.63 14.76
N LEU A 226 6.74 -5.60 14.62
CA LEU A 226 5.33 -5.79 14.25
C LEU A 226 5.18 -6.40 12.85
N GLY A 227 6.00 -5.96 11.90
CA GLY A 227 6.03 -6.46 10.53
C GLY A 227 6.42 -7.94 10.39
N THR A 228 7.02 -8.54 11.42
CA THR A 228 7.35 -9.98 11.43
C THR A 228 6.14 -10.90 11.44
N ASP A 229 4.96 -10.41 11.83
CA ASP A 229 3.75 -11.17 12.14
C ASP A 229 3.91 -12.13 13.35
N TYR A 230 5.06 -12.19 14.04
CA TYR A 230 5.20 -12.99 15.29
C TYR A 230 4.43 -12.36 16.44
N PHE A 231 4.39 -11.03 16.49
CA PHE A 231 3.83 -10.26 17.59
C PHE A 231 2.62 -9.46 17.13
N ARG A 232 1.59 -9.44 17.96
CA ARG A 232 0.39 -8.62 17.78
C ARG A 232 0.62 -7.19 18.31
N GLN A 233 1.42 -7.08 19.36
CA GLN A 233 1.77 -5.83 20.02
C GLN A 233 3.26 -5.83 20.33
N VAL A 234 3.89 -4.68 20.12
CA VAL A 234 5.28 -4.40 20.48
C VAL A 234 5.28 -3.01 21.09
N GLU A 235 5.78 -2.91 22.31
CA GLU A 235 5.92 -1.67 23.06
C GLU A 235 7.38 -1.55 23.49
N ILE A 236 8.00 -0.40 23.17
CA ILE A 236 9.41 -0.15 23.46
C ILE A 236 9.48 1.02 24.45
N THR A 237 9.91 0.73 25.66
CA THR A 237 9.88 1.69 26.78
C THR A 237 11.31 2.05 27.20
N PRO A 238 11.74 3.31 27.02
CA PRO A 238 13.01 3.78 27.58
C PRO A 238 12.90 4.02 29.09
N LEU A 239 13.80 3.44 29.87
CA LEU A 239 13.81 3.56 31.32
C LEU A 239 14.76 4.67 31.78
N LEU A 240 14.30 5.91 31.65
CA LEU A 240 15.11 7.09 32.00
C LEU A 240 15.54 7.12 33.47
N ASP A 241 14.71 6.58 34.37
CA ASP A 241 15.00 6.53 35.81
C ASP A 241 16.06 5.49 36.17
N GLU A 242 16.29 4.50 35.31
CA GLU A 242 17.35 3.49 35.44
C GLU A 242 18.65 3.90 34.72
N SER A 243 18.69 5.11 34.13
CA SER A 243 19.84 5.54 33.36
C SER A 243 21.10 5.71 34.24
N ARG A 244 22.23 5.21 33.75
CA ARG A 244 23.57 5.38 34.37
C ARG A 244 24.54 5.90 33.33
N ASP A 245 25.31 6.93 33.66
CA ASP A 245 26.24 7.59 32.73
C ASP A 245 25.58 8.01 31.40
N ASN A 246 24.35 8.55 31.49
CA ASN A 246 23.49 8.88 30.37
C ASN A 246 23.19 7.71 29.40
N ARG A 247 23.36 6.46 29.83
CA ARG A 247 22.94 5.26 29.07
C ARG A 247 21.57 4.82 29.56
N VAL A 248 20.60 4.74 28.65
CA VAL A 248 19.20 4.47 28.96
C VAL A 248 18.86 3.03 28.59
N PRO A 249 18.61 2.14 29.56
CA PRO A 249 18.08 0.81 29.28
C PRO A 249 16.73 0.89 28.55
N VAL A 250 16.45 -0.09 27.70
CA VAL A 250 15.22 -0.15 26.92
C VAL A 250 14.59 -1.53 27.07
N ASP A 251 13.33 -1.54 27.51
CA ASP A 251 12.53 -2.76 27.58
C ASP A 251 11.63 -2.86 26.36
N ILE A 252 11.59 -4.04 25.77
CA ILE A 252 10.75 -4.38 24.63
C ILE A 252 9.72 -5.40 25.11
N PHE A 253 8.52 -4.92 25.40
CA PHE A 253 7.38 -5.76 25.74
C PHE A 253 6.69 -6.23 24.47
N THR A 254 6.42 -7.52 24.37
CA THR A 254 5.74 -8.08 23.20
C THR A 254 4.58 -8.98 23.60
N SER A 255 3.53 -9.00 22.78
CA SER A 255 2.44 -9.96 22.88
C SER A 255 2.41 -10.81 21.61
N PRO A 256 2.45 -12.14 21.70
CA PRO A 256 2.48 -12.99 20.52
C PRO A 256 1.17 -12.96 19.73
N ASN A 257 1.27 -13.09 18.41
CA ASN A 257 0.12 -13.51 17.60
C ASN A 257 -0.18 -15.01 17.84
N PRO A 258 -1.43 -15.46 17.64
CA PRO A 258 -1.76 -16.89 17.58
C PRO A 258 -0.88 -17.59 16.53
N ASN A 259 -0.31 -18.75 16.88
CA ASN A 259 0.73 -19.36 16.05
C ASN A 259 0.24 -19.74 14.64
N ASN A 260 -1.04 -20.07 14.49
CA ASN A 260 -1.63 -20.51 13.23
C ASN A 260 -2.53 -19.43 12.64
N LYS A 261 -2.40 -19.20 11.33
CA LYS A 261 -3.29 -18.35 10.53
C LYS A 261 -3.84 -19.16 9.38
N TYR A 262 -5.15 -19.27 9.31
CA TYR A 262 -5.84 -19.95 8.22
C TYR A 262 -6.54 -18.93 7.32
N ARG A 263 -6.51 -19.17 6.01
CA ARG A 263 -7.32 -18.46 5.03
C ARG A 263 -8.01 -19.49 4.15
N PHE A 264 -9.33 -19.43 4.13
CA PHE A 264 -10.17 -20.24 3.26
C PHE A 264 -10.65 -19.38 2.09
N GLY A 265 -10.68 -19.94 0.90
CA GLY A 265 -11.20 -19.30 -0.31
C GLY A 265 -12.05 -20.28 -1.11
N VAL A 266 -13.07 -19.74 -1.76
CA VAL A 266 -13.93 -20.48 -2.68
C VAL A 266 -14.07 -19.67 -3.96
N GLY A 267 -14.11 -20.36 -5.09
CA GLY A 267 -14.28 -19.78 -6.41
C GLY A 267 -15.03 -20.75 -7.30
N PHE A 268 -15.47 -20.26 -8.45
CA PHE A 268 -16.14 -21.09 -9.44
C PHE A 268 -15.86 -20.51 -10.81
N ALA A 269 -15.56 -21.34 -11.78
CA ALA A 269 -15.56 -20.96 -13.17
C ALA A 269 -16.16 -22.09 -14.02
N THR A 270 -16.71 -21.74 -15.17
CA THR A 270 -17.35 -22.73 -16.05
C THR A 270 -16.35 -23.71 -16.68
N ASP A 271 -15.08 -23.32 -16.79
CA ASP A 271 -13.99 -24.08 -17.43
C ASP A 271 -13.28 -25.07 -16.50
N TYR A 272 -12.91 -24.66 -15.27
CA TYR A 272 -12.27 -25.57 -14.31
C TYR A 272 -13.18 -25.98 -13.13
N GLY A 273 -14.43 -25.53 -13.09
CA GLY A 273 -15.41 -25.90 -12.08
C GLY A 273 -15.26 -25.20 -10.71
N PRO A 274 -15.77 -25.79 -9.61
CA PRO A 274 -15.61 -25.23 -8.28
C PRO A 274 -14.15 -25.30 -7.84
N ARG A 275 -13.66 -24.23 -7.21
CA ARG A 275 -12.31 -24.10 -6.67
C ARG A 275 -12.37 -23.85 -5.18
N VAL A 276 -11.57 -24.58 -4.40
CA VAL A 276 -11.39 -24.38 -2.97
C VAL A 276 -9.91 -24.14 -2.69
N THR A 277 -9.60 -23.16 -1.85
CA THR A 277 -8.22 -22.86 -1.42
C THR A 277 -8.12 -22.81 0.09
N LEU A 278 -7.04 -23.36 0.66
CA LEU A 278 -6.66 -23.23 2.06
C LEU A 278 -5.19 -22.78 2.15
N ASP A 279 -4.95 -21.60 2.72
CA ASP A 279 -3.61 -21.19 3.17
C ASP A 279 -3.51 -21.39 4.69
N TRP A 280 -2.55 -22.21 5.14
CA TRP A 280 -2.19 -22.37 6.53
C TRP A 280 -0.79 -21.81 6.78
N ASN A 281 -0.69 -20.67 7.47
CA ASN A 281 0.59 -20.09 7.88
C ASN A 281 0.85 -20.40 9.36
N ILE A 282 1.96 -21.10 9.61
CA ILE A 282 2.53 -21.37 10.93
C ILE A 282 3.58 -20.29 11.19
N ARG A 283 3.23 -19.33 12.04
CA ARG A 283 4.06 -18.15 12.32
C ARG A 283 5.38 -18.53 12.97
N ARG A 284 5.40 -19.54 13.84
CA ARG A 284 6.58 -20.01 14.55
C ARG A 284 6.56 -21.53 14.62
N VAL A 285 7.46 -22.18 13.90
CA VAL A 285 7.69 -23.63 14.00
C VAL A 285 8.60 -23.95 15.19
N ASN A 286 9.53 -23.05 15.51
CA ASN A 286 10.44 -23.16 16.64
C ASN A 286 10.80 -21.79 17.21
N ARG A 287 11.56 -21.77 18.32
CA ARG A 287 12.02 -20.54 19.00
C ARG A 287 12.99 -19.69 18.16
N ARG A 288 13.64 -20.27 17.15
CA ARG A 288 14.52 -19.55 16.21
C ARG A 288 13.75 -18.81 15.10
N GLY A 289 12.43 -18.74 15.21
CA GLY A 289 11.57 -17.98 14.30
C GLY A 289 11.33 -18.63 12.94
N HIS A 290 11.65 -19.91 12.75
CA HIS A 290 11.35 -20.59 11.50
C HIS A 290 9.84 -20.55 11.23
N LYS A 291 9.44 -20.43 9.96
CA LYS A 291 8.03 -20.32 9.54
C LYS A 291 7.64 -21.50 8.67
N GLY A 292 6.38 -21.91 8.78
CA GLY A 292 5.78 -22.92 7.92
C GLY A 292 4.63 -22.32 7.14
N ILE A 293 4.48 -22.68 5.87
CA ILE A 293 3.32 -22.35 5.06
C ILE A 293 2.89 -23.63 4.36
N ALA A 294 1.61 -23.94 4.43
CA ALA A 294 1.01 -25.00 3.62
C ALA A 294 -0.13 -24.39 2.82
N LYS A 295 -0.22 -24.75 1.54
CA LYS A 295 -1.31 -24.36 0.67
C LYS A 295 -1.93 -25.57 0.03
N LEU A 296 -3.24 -25.51 -0.12
CA LEU A 296 -4.05 -26.48 -0.83
C LEU A 296 -4.95 -25.72 -1.78
N LEU A 297 -4.94 -26.09 -3.05
CA LEU A 297 -5.88 -25.65 -4.07
C LEU A 297 -6.50 -26.90 -4.69
N LEU A 298 -7.82 -26.99 -4.72
CA LEU A 298 -8.55 -28.09 -5.33
C LEU A 298 -9.59 -27.55 -6.30
N SER A 299 -9.52 -28.02 -7.54
CA SER A 299 -10.53 -27.86 -8.58
C SER A 299 -10.47 -29.05 -9.54
N PRO A 300 -11.55 -29.38 -10.27
CA PRO A 300 -11.54 -30.43 -11.29
C PRO A 300 -10.32 -30.41 -12.22
N GLY A 301 -9.99 -29.26 -12.81
CA GLY A 301 -8.88 -29.17 -13.78
C GLY A 301 -7.51 -28.81 -13.20
N LEU A 302 -7.42 -28.51 -11.91
CA LEU A 302 -6.16 -28.13 -11.26
C LEU A 302 -6.17 -28.48 -9.77
N GLN A 303 -5.14 -29.19 -9.31
CA GLN A 303 -4.89 -29.47 -7.91
C GLN A 303 -3.47 -29.03 -7.54
N GLU A 304 -3.31 -28.29 -6.45
CA GLU A 304 -2.00 -27.89 -5.92
C GLU A 304 -1.92 -28.24 -4.43
N VAL A 305 -0.84 -28.88 -4.04
CA VAL A 305 -0.46 -29.05 -2.63
C VAL A 305 0.98 -28.55 -2.49
N SER A 306 1.18 -27.45 -1.79
CA SER A 306 2.50 -26.87 -1.60
C SER A 306 2.81 -26.65 -0.12
N GLY A 307 4.07 -26.90 0.24
CA GLY A 307 4.65 -26.58 1.53
C GLY A 307 5.79 -25.57 1.35
N GLU A 308 6.03 -24.75 2.36
CA GLU A 308 7.20 -23.89 2.42
C GLU A 308 7.70 -23.80 3.86
N TYR A 309 8.91 -24.29 4.09
CA TYR A 309 9.64 -24.10 5.35
C TYR A 309 10.63 -22.96 5.18
N ARG A 310 10.50 -21.89 5.96
CA ARG A 310 11.38 -20.71 5.92
C ARG A 310 12.28 -20.65 7.13
N ILE A 311 13.56 -20.43 6.88
CA ILE A 311 14.63 -20.26 7.86
C ILE A 311 15.13 -18.82 7.73
N PRO A 312 14.74 -17.89 8.61
CA PRO A 312 15.29 -16.55 8.61
C PRO A 312 16.80 -16.57 8.88
N ILE A 313 17.55 -15.69 8.22
CA ILE A 313 19.00 -15.60 8.36
C ILE A 313 19.44 -14.17 8.75
N GLN A 314 20.40 -13.56 8.06
CA GLN A 314 21.11 -12.34 8.48
C GLN A 314 20.21 -11.19 8.90
N ASN A 315 19.30 -10.77 8.00
CA ASN A 315 18.25 -9.80 8.29
C ASN A 315 16.91 -10.55 8.24
N PRO A 316 16.44 -11.11 9.36
CA PRO A 316 15.29 -12.01 9.37
C PRO A 316 13.99 -11.41 8.79
N SER A 317 13.89 -10.07 8.74
CA SER A 317 12.75 -9.36 8.16
C SER A 317 12.69 -9.44 6.63
N SER A 318 13.82 -9.70 5.97
CA SER A 318 13.95 -9.62 4.51
C SER A 318 14.77 -10.76 3.89
N ASP A 319 15.46 -11.57 4.68
CA ASP A 319 16.44 -12.55 4.23
C ASP A 319 16.19 -13.93 4.85
N TYR A 320 15.93 -14.94 4.00
CA TYR A 320 15.63 -16.30 4.45
C TYR A 320 15.99 -17.37 3.41
N ILE A 321 16.30 -18.57 3.90
CA ILE A 321 16.36 -19.79 3.11
C ILE A 321 14.99 -20.47 3.16
N SER A 322 14.55 -21.09 2.06
CA SER A 322 13.30 -21.83 2.00
C SER A 322 13.45 -23.18 1.32
N ILE A 323 12.71 -24.17 1.82
CA ILE A 323 12.53 -25.48 1.19
C ILE A 323 11.05 -25.61 0.84
N LYS A 324 10.75 -25.91 -0.42
CA LYS A 324 9.40 -25.90 -0.96
C LYS A 324 9.07 -27.19 -1.71
N PRO A 325 8.50 -28.19 -1.03
CA PRO A 325 7.86 -29.31 -1.72
C PRO A 325 6.54 -28.84 -2.34
N GLU A 326 6.29 -29.23 -3.59
CA GLU A 326 5.06 -28.88 -4.31
C GLU A 326 4.61 -30.05 -5.19
N TYR A 327 3.30 -30.29 -5.21
CA TYR A 327 2.62 -31.18 -6.14
C TYR A 327 1.59 -30.38 -6.92
N ILE A 328 1.58 -30.53 -8.24
CA ILE A 328 0.60 -29.94 -9.14
C ILE A 328 0.03 -31.05 -10.04
N GLY A 329 -1.26 -31.31 -9.92
CA GLY A 329 -2.03 -32.09 -10.88
C GLY A 329 -2.80 -31.16 -11.79
N TYR A 330 -2.77 -31.40 -13.10
CA TYR A 330 -3.54 -30.66 -14.08
C TYR A 330 -4.26 -31.62 -15.03
N ASP A 331 -5.50 -31.30 -15.35
CA ASP A 331 -6.35 -32.06 -16.27
C ASP A 331 -7.25 -31.06 -16.99
N THR A 332 -6.85 -30.71 -18.21
CA THR A 332 -7.49 -29.69 -19.04
C THR A 332 -7.81 -30.29 -20.40
N GLU A 333 -8.57 -29.60 -21.24
CA GLU A 333 -8.87 -30.10 -22.60
C GLU A 333 -7.61 -30.30 -23.46
N SER A 334 -6.53 -29.56 -23.19
CA SER A 334 -5.31 -29.59 -24.01
C SER A 334 -4.15 -30.37 -23.39
N ARG A 335 -4.18 -30.62 -22.07
CA ARG A 335 -3.07 -31.28 -21.36
C ARG A 335 -3.51 -31.93 -20.06
N GLN A 336 -2.86 -33.05 -19.73
CA GLN A 336 -3.00 -33.74 -18.45
C GLN A 336 -1.64 -34.14 -17.89
N GLY A 337 -1.48 -34.16 -16.57
CA GLY A 337 -0.23 -34.56 -15.95
C GLY A 337 -0.09 -34.26 -14.47
N ASP A 338 0.99 -34.81 -13.91
CA ASP A 338 1.39 -34.70 -12.52
C ASP A 338 2.81 -34.14 -12.42
N VAL A 339 3.00 -33.14 -11.58
CA VAL A 339 4.29 -32.48 -11.36
C VAL A 339 4.65 -32.55 -9.89
N TYR A 340 5.83 -33.07 -9.59
CA TYR A 340 6.43 -33.07 -8.24
C TYR A 340 7.68 -32.22 -8.25
N GLN A 341 7.73 -31.23 -7.37
CA GLN A 341 8.83 -30.26 -7.27
C GLN A 341 9.39 -30.19 -5.86
N LEU A 342 10.69 -29.95 -5.77
CA LEU A 342 11.37 -29.62 -4.54
C LEU A 342 12.35 -28.47 -4.78
N LEU A 343 11.93 -27.26 -4.42
CA LEU A 343 12.73 -26.05 -4.59
C LEU A 343 13.48 -25.69 -3.31
N PHE A 344 14.80 -25.61 -3.41
CA PHE A 344 15.68 -25.00 -2.43
C PHE A 344 16.03 -23.59 -2.87
N ALA A 345 15.72 -22.59 -2.05
CA ALA A 345 15.90 -21.20 -2.46
C ALA A 345 16.39 -20.29 -1.33
N HIS A 346 17.17 -19.28 -1.70
CA HIS A 346 17.54 -18.12 -0.89
C HIS A 346 16.76 -16.91 -1.39
N SER A 347 16.03 -16.25 -0.49
CA SER A 347 15.19 -15.08 -0.79
C SER A 347 15.66 -13.89 0.03
N THR A 348 15.94 -12.77 -0.65
CA THR A 348 16.48 -11.56 -0.04
C THR A 348 15.72 -10.32 -0.51
N GLY A 349 15.48 -9.38 0.40
CA GLY A 349 14.90 -8.07 0.12
C GLY A 349 15.96 -7.07 -0.32
N LEU A 350 15.81 -6.50 -1.50
CA LEU A 350 16.65 -5.46 -2.11
C LEU A 350 15.79 -4.21 -2.31
N ASN A 351 15.73 -3.33 -1.31
CA ASN A 351 14.82 -2.17 -1.29
C ASN A 351 13.35 -2.61 -1.44
N GLU A 352 12.67 -2.15 -2.49
CA GLU A 352 11.29 -2.54 -2.80
C GLU A 352 11.18 -3.87 -3.57
N TRP A 353 12.30 -4.47 -3.97
CA TRP A 353 12.34 -5.73 -4.70
C TRP A 353 12.66 -6.90 -3.77
N ARG A 354 12.12 -8.07 -4.09
CA ARG A 354 12.53 -9.35 -3.53
C ARG A 354 13.18 -10.18 -4.62
N ARG A 355 14.42 -10.61 -4.38
CA ARG A 355 15.14 -11.54 -5.25
C ARG A 355 15.12 -12.93 -4.64
N THR A 356 14.84 -13.95 -5.44
CA THR A 356 14.94 -15.35 -5.04
C THR A 356 15.90 -16.07 -5.98
N LEU A 357 16.90 -16.74 -5.41
CA LEU A 357 17.83 -17.62 -6.12
C LEU A 357 17.58 -19.04 -5.64
N GLY A 358 17.47 -20.01 -6.53
CA GLY A 358 17.20 -21.39 -6.11
C GLY A 358 17.55 -22.43 -7.14
N VAL A 359 17.38 -23.67 -6.73
CA VAL A 359 17.50 -24.87 -7.57
C VAL A 359 16.28 -25.73 -7.30
N ASP A 360 15.57 -26.08 -8.37
CA ASP A 360 14.36 -26.89 -8.35
C ASP A 360 14.67 -28.30 -8.89
N LEU A 361 14.23 -29.30 -8.16
CA LEU A 361 14.21 -30.70 -8.59
C LEU A 361 12.79 -31.03 -9.00
N LYS A 362 12.56 -31.17 -10.31
CA LYS A 362 11.24 -31.41 -10.86
C LYS A 362 11.15 -32.78 -11.51
N PHE A 363 10.03 -33.45 -11.27
CA PHE A 363 9.62 -34.68 -11.93
C PHE A 363 8.24 -34.46 -12.49
N GLU A 364 8.01 -34.86 -13.73
CA GLU A 364 6.72 -34.65 -14.37
C GLU A 364 6.38 -35.84 -15.26
N ASN A 365 5.13 -36.29 -15.17
CA ASN A 365 4.52 -37.19 -16.14
C ASN A 365 3.40 -36.40 -16.84
N TYR A 366 3.41 -36.37 -18.16
CA TYR A 366 2.48 -35.51 -18.91
C TYR A 366 2.01 -36.15 -20.21
N GLU A 367 0.89 -35.63 -20.69
CA GLU A 367 0.34 -35.87 -22.02
C GLU A 367 -0.21 -34.55 -22.57
N VAL A 368 0.27 -34.15 -23.75
CA VAL A 368 -0.14 -32.95 -24.49
C VAL A 368 -0.30 -33.33 -25.95
N ALA A 369 -1.52 -33.28 -26.47
CA ALA A 369 -1.86 -33.86 -27.77
C ALA A 369 -1.31 -35.31 -27.88
N ASP A 370 -0.60 -35.63 -28.96
CA ASP A 370 0.01 -36.96 -29.18
C ASP A 370 1.31 -37.20 -28.37
N ASP A 371 1.80 -36.22 -27.62
CA ASP A 371 3.07 -36.30 -26.91
C ASP A 371 2.89 -36.69 -25.45
N ARG A 372 3.44 -37.84 -25.08
CA ARG A 372 3.34 -38.42 -23.75
C ARG A 372 4.70 -38.87 -23.27
N ASP A 373 5.18 -38.27 -22.18
CA ASP A 373 6.49 -38.60 -21.64
C ASP A 373 6.58 -38.36 -20.13
N ASN A 374 7.66 -38.86 -19.53
CA ASN A 374 8.10 -38.49 -18.20
C ASN A 374 9.43 -37.74 -18.26
N THR A 375 9.55 -36.70 -17.45
CA THR A 375 10.75 -35.85 -17.41
C THR A 375 11.24 -35.70 -15.99
N ARG A 376 12.55 -35.51 -15.88
CA ARG A 376 13.23 -35.13 -14.65
C ARG A 376 14.12 -33.96 -14.97
N GLU A 377 14.08 -32.92 -14.16
CA GLU A 377 14.83 -31.69 -14.39
C GLU A 377 15.49 -31.22 -13.10
N LEU A 378 16.77 -30.83 -13.20
CA LEU A 378 17.44 -29.97 -12.24
C LEU A 378 17.46 -28.55 -12.81
N VAL A 379 16.77 -27.62 -12.17
CA VAL A 379 16.47 -26.30 -12.74
C VAL A 379 16.98 -25.20 -11.83
N PRO A 380 18.14 -24.60 -12.12
CA PRO A 380 18.52 -23.31 -11.56
C PRO A 380 17.45 -22.25 -11.88
N TYR A 381 17.12 -21.46 -10.88
CA TYR A 381 16.03 -20.49 -10.92
C TYR A 381 16.46 -19.17 -10.28
N VAL A 382 16.15 -18.06 -10.94
CA VAL A 382 16.21 -16.73 -10.34
C VAL A 382 14.91 -15.98 -10.60
N SER A 383 14.42 -15.27 -9.60
CA SER A 383 13.33 -14.32 -9.79
C SER A 383 13.53 -13.01 -9.06
N TRP A 384 12.91 -11.98 -9.60
CA TRP A 384 12.76 -10.66 -9.00
C TRP A 384 11.28 -10.34 -8.95
N SER A 385 10.80 -9.88 -7.80
CA SER A 385 9.41 -9.50 -7.63
C SER A 385 9.27 -8.22 -6.81
N ARG A 386 8.26 -7.41 -7.14
CA ARG A 386 7.92 -6.19 -6.42
C ARG A 386 6.41 -6.02 -6.41
N THR A 387 5.85 -5.75 -5.24
CA THR A 387 4.43 -5.39 -5.09
C THR A 387 4.34 -4.11 -4.29
N LYS A 388 3.70 -3.09 -4.86
CA LYS A 388 3.43 -1.81 -4.20
C LYS A 388 1.95 -1.50 -4.32
N THR A 389 1.28 -1.28 -3.20
CA THR A 389 -0.13 -0.90 -3.17
C THR A 389 -0.37 0.17 -2.11
N ASN A 390 -1.31 1.07 -2.37
CA ASN A 390 -1.78 2.02 -1.37
C ASN A 390 -2.76 1.40 -0.36
N ASN A 391 -3.45 0.32 -0.73
CA ASN A 391 -4.36 -0.39 0.16
C ASN A 391 -4.47 -1.87 -0.28
N PRO A 392 -4.10 -2.83 0.58
CA PRO A 392 -4.05 -4.25 0.23
C PRO A 392 -5.43 -4.91 0.07
N ILE A 393 -6.51 -4.29 0.57
CA ILE A 393 -7.88 -4.84 0.46
C ILE A 393 -8.57 -4.32 -0.80
N PHE A 394 -8.46 -3.01 -1.08
CA PHE A 394 -9.02 -2.38 -2.28
C PHE A 394 -7.98 -1.44 -2.88
N THR A 395 -7.31 -1.89 -3.95
CA THR A 395 -6.21 -1.12 -4.53
C THR A 395 -6.77 -0.07 -5.51
N THR A 396 -6.48 1.21 -5.26
CA THR A 396 -6.73 2.29 -6.23
C THR A 396 -5.46 2.78 -6.92
N ARG A 397 -4.30 2.52 -6.32
CA ARG A 397 -3.01 2.75 -6.95
C ARG A 397 -2.05 1.65 -6.52
N GLY A 398 -1.62 0.85 -7.48
CA GLY A 398 -0.66 -0.19 -7.17
C GLY A 398 -0.10 -0.85 -8.41
N LYS A 399 0.96 -1.61 -8.20
CA LYS A 399 1.56 -2.46 -9.22
C LYS A 399 2.19 -3.70 -8.61
N ARG A 400 2.17 -4.78 -9.38
CA ARG A 400 2.91 -6.02 -9.13
C ARG A 400 3.74 -6.32 -10.37
N GLU A 401 5.02 -6.60 -10.17
CA GLU A 401 6.00 -6.86 -11.21
C GLU A 401 6.76 -8.14 -10.81
N LYS A 402 6.90 -9.09 -11.73
CA LYS A 402 7.68 -10.32 -11.51
C LYS A 402 8.45 -10.67 -12.77
N LEU A 403 9.72 -11.00 -12.59
CA LEU A 403 10.61 -11.52 -13.62
C LEU A 403 11.19 -12.84 -13.14
N VAL A 404 11.20 -13.86 -14.00
CA VAL A 404 11.71 -15.19 -13.70
C VAL A 404 12.63 -15.62 -14.84
N LEU A 405 13.82 -16.08 -14.52
CA LEU A 405 14.71 -16.77 -15.44
C LEU A 405 15.02 -18.15 -14.86
N LEU A 406 14.81 -19.17 -15.66
CA LEU A 406 15.07 -20.55 -15.29
C LEU A 406 15.55 -21.32 -16.51
N GLY A 407 16.21 -22.45 -16.30
CA GLY A 407 16.62 -23.30 -17.40
C GLY A 407 17.16 -24.61 -16.92
N SER A 408 17.33 -25.54 -17.86
CA SER A 408 17.97 -26.82 -17.60
C SER A 408 18.94 -27.14 -18.72
N GLY A 409 19.90 -28.00 -18.44
CA GLY A 409 20.82 -28.55 -19.42
C GLY A 409 20.79 -30.07 -19.32
N GLU A 410 20.55 -30.73 -20.45
CA GLU A 410 20.52 -32.18 -20.55
C GLU A 410 21.82 -32.79 -19.99
N GLY A 411 21.69 -33.86 -19.21
CA GLY A 411 22.84 -34.48 -18.56
C GLY A 411 22.43 -35.55 -17.56
N LEU A 412 23.18 -35.66 -16.46
CA LEU A 412 23.01 -36.75 -15.48
C LEU A 412 21.62 -36.78 -14.81
N VAL A 413 21.02 -35.62 -14.62
CA VAL A 413 19.70 -35.49 -13.95
C VAL A 413 18.64 -35.08 -14.95
N SER A 414 18.90 -34.05 -15.73
CA SER A 414 17.93 -33.42 -16.63
C SER A 414 17.77 -34.12 -17.96
N THR A 415 16.53 -34.25 -18.42
CA THR A 415 16.17 -34.88 -19.71
C THR A 415 16.12 -33.91 -20.89
N ALA A 416 16.15 -32.59 -20.66
CA ALA A 416 16.04 -31.58 -21.70
C ALA A 416 16.92 -30.35 -21.43
N SER A 417 17.29 -29.64 -22.51
CA SER A 417 18.04 -28.38 -22.47
C SER A 417 17.17 -27.22 -22.91
N TYR A 418 16.99 -26.22 -22.04
CA TYR A 418 16.26 -25.00 -22.38
C TYR A 418 16.62 -23.83 -21.47
N LEU A 419 16.36 -22.61 -21.94
CA LEU A 419 16.41 -21.40 -21.13
C LEU A 419 15.10 -20.61 -21.29
N GLN A 420 14.39 -20.37 -20.19
CA GLN A 420 13.09 -19.72 -20.19
C GLN A 420 13.09 -18.42 -19.37
N LEU A 421 12.61 -17.35 -19.99
CA LEU A 421 12.36 -16.06 -19.37
C LEU A 421 10.85 -15.81 -19.29
N GLN A 422 10.35 -15.43 -18.12
CA GLN A 422 8.96 -15.04 -17.90
C GLN A 422 8.89 -13.66 -17.25
N ALA A 423 8.03 -12.79 -17.75
CA ALA A 423 7.77 -11.47 -17.19
C ALA A 423 6.26 -11.28 -17.02
N SER A 424 5.83 -10.96 -15.79
CA SER A 424 4.43 -10.65 -15.50
C SER A 424 4.26 -9.34 -14.76
N GLY A 425 3.19 -8.63 -15.12
CA GLY A 425 2.89 -7.30 -14.61
C GLY A 425 1.40 -7.09 -14.40
N LYS A 426 1.03 -6.51 -13.26
CA LYS A 426 -0.32 -5.98 -13.01
C LYS A 426 -0.22 -4.55 -12.53
N TRP A 427 -0.97 -3.65 -13.12
CA TRP A 427 -0.98 -2.22 -12.79
C TRP A 427 -2.40 -1.74 -12.56
N ILE A 428 -2.60 -0.96 -11.50
CA ILE A 428 -3.91 -0.42 -11.13
C ILE A 428 -3.78 1.08 -10.89
N ARG A 429 -4.67 1.85 -11.53
CA ARG A 429 -4.69 3.30 -11.41
C ARG A 429 -6.12 3.84 -11.38
N GLY A 430 -6.46 4.51 -10.28
CA GLY A 430 -7.66 5.31 -10.14
C GLY A 430 -7.63 6.55 -11.03
N LEU A 431 -8.78 6.86 -11.63
CA LEU A 431 -9.08 8.04 -12.43
C LEU A 431 -10.25 8.78 -11.76
N GLY A 432 -9.96 9.93 -11.14
CA GLY A 432 -10.96 10.62 -10.31
C GLY A 432 -11.33 9.79 -9.06
N GLN A 433 -12.58 9.91 -8.60
CA GLN A 433 -13.07 9.21 -7.40
C GLN A 433 -13.75 7.86 -7.71
N ASP A 434 -14.26 7.71 -8.93
CA ASP A 434 -15.19 6.61 -9.25
C ASP A 434 -14.65 5.61 -10.27
N TYR A 435 -13.55 5.90 -10.96
CA TYR A 435 -13.03 5.02 -12.00
C TYR A 435 -11.66 4.46 -11.61
N ARG A 436 -11.37 3.24 -12.05
CA ARG A 436 -10.02 2.67 -12.05
C ARG A 436 -9.76 1.86 -13.30
N ILE A 437 -8.55 1.95 -13.80
CA ILE A 437 -8.04 1.10 -14.88
C ILE A 437 -7.14 0.05 -14.25
N LEU A 438 -7.34 -1.19 -14.67
CA LEU A 438 -6.48 -2.31 -14.36
C LEU A 438 -5.88 -2.79 -15.68
N ALA A 439 -4.58 -3.01 -15.70
CA ALA A 439 -3.86 -3.58 -16.84
C ALA A 439 -3.05 -4.79 -16.36
N ARG A 440 -3.04 -5.87 -17.14
CA ARG A 440 -2.19 -7.05 -16.93
C ARG A 440 -1.45 -7.39 -18.21
N ALA A 441 -0.22 -7.86 -18.06
CA ALA A 441 0.55 -8.47 -19.14
C ALA A 441 1.35 -9.67 -18.60
N ASP A 442 1.34 -10.76 -19.36
CA ASP A 442 2.12 -11.97 -19.12
C ASP A 442 2.87 -12.31 -20.41
N LEU A 443 4.21 -12.30 -20.32
CA LEU A 443 5.12 -12.52 -21.43
C LEU A 443 6.06 -13.68 -21.10
N GLY A 444 6.35 -14.51 -22.09
CA GLY A 444 7.20 -15.69 -21.95
C GLY A 444 8.00 -15.97 -23.21
N ALA A 445 9.23 -16.43 -23.04
CA ALA A 445 10.07 -16.88 -24.14
C ALA A 445 10.97 -18.03 -23.67
N THR A 446 10.98 -19.11 -24.44
CA THR A 446 11.79 -20.29 -24.19
C THR A 446 12.74 -20.51 -25.37
N LEU A 447 14.03 -20.53 -25.08
CA LEU A 447 15.06 -20.98 -26.00
C LEU A 447 15.19 -22.49 -25.86
N ALA A 448 14.65 -23.21 -26.84
CA ALA A 448 14.73 -24.66 -27.03
C ALA A 448 14.72 -24.96 -28.53
N ASN A 449 15.24 -26.12 -28.95
CA ASN A 449 15.28 -26.48 -30.37
C ASN A 449 13.87 -26.75 -30.89
N ASP A 450 13.11 -27.58 -30.17
CA ASP A 450 11.72 -27.90 -30.43
C ASP A 450 10.85 -27.63 -29.19
N VAL A 451 9.56 -27.37 -29.38
CA VAL A 451 8.59 -27.30 -28.27
C VAL A 451 8.37 -28.68 -27.63
N LEU A 452 8.53 -29.75 -28.41
CA LEU A 452 8.42 -31.13 -27.94
C LEU A 452 9.58 -31.53 -27.02
N ASP A 453 10.71 -30.82 -27.05
CA ASP A 453 11.79 -30.99 -26.07
C ASP A 453 11.37 -30.52 -24.67
N LEU A 454 10.32 -29.72 -24.56
CA LEU A 454 9.83 -29.16 -23.30
C LEU A 454 8.78 -30.08 -22.70
N SER A 455 8.88 -30.32 -21.39
CA SER A 455 7.82 -30.99 -20.64
C SER A 455 6.51 -30.19 -20.68
N GLY A 456 5.38 -30.86 -20.48
CA GLY A 456 4.05 -30.24 -20.57
C GLY A 456 3.92 -28.91 -19.80
N SER A 457 4.37 -28.85 -18.54
CA SER A 457 4.32 -27.61 -17.75
C SER A 457 5.46 -26.60 -18.02
N ARG A 458 6.37 -26.87 -18.95
CA ARG A 458 7.35 -25.88 -19.46
C ARG A 458 6.89 -25.22 -20.75
N ARG A 459 5.90 -25.78 -21.44
CA ARG A 459 5.23 -25.11 -22.57
C ARG A 459 4.30 -24.03 -22.06
N PHE A 460 4.11 -23.00 -22.88
CA PHE A 460 3.11 -21.97 -22.60
C PHE A 460 1.77 -22.35 -23.19
N PHE A 461 0.71 -22.06 -22.44
CA PHE A 461 -0.68 -22.14 -22.83
C PHE A 461 -1.38 -20.84 -22.42
N ALA A 462 -2.48 -20.51 -23.08
CA ALA A 462 -3.32 -19.36 -22.74
C ALA A 462 -4.79 -19.77 -22.60
N GLY A 463 -5.60 -18.87 -22.06
CA GLY A 463 -7.02 -19.12 -21.77
C GLY A 463 -7.30 -19.33 -20.27
N GLY A 464 -8.53 -19.08 -19.86
CA GLY A 464 -8.97 -19.11 -18.46
C GLY A 464 -9.04 -17.73 -17.79
N ASP A 465 -9.52 -17.71 -16.54
CA ASP A 465 -9.88 -16.50 -15.79
C ASP A 465 -8.72 -15.53 -15.50
N VAL A 466 -7.50 -16.05 -15.45
CA VAL A 466 -6.25 -15.30 -15.23
C VAL A 466 -5.43 -15.09 -16.50
N SER A 467 -5.91 -15.51 -17.67
CA SER A 467 -5.21 -15.39 -18.96
C SER A 467 -6.07 -14.70 -20.03
N ILE A 468 -7.02 -15.38 -20.65
CA ILE A 468 -7.93 -14.77 -21.65
C ILE A 468 -9.35 -15.22 -21.30
N ARG A 469 -10.10 -14.34 -20.60
CA ARG A 469 -11.47 -14.66 -20.18
C ARG A 469 -12.37 -14.86 -21.40
N GLY A 470 -13.21 -15.88 -21.34
CA GLY A 470 -14.03 -16.35 -22.47
C GLY A 470 -13.53 -17.67 -23.06
N PHE A 471 -12.23 -17.95 -22.93
CA PHE A 471 -11.60 -19.25 -23.23
C PHE A 471 -11.36 -20.04 -21.94
N GLY A 472 -11.19 -21.35 -22.04
CA GLY A 472 -10.93 -22.17 -20.87
C GLY A 472 -9.47 -22.28 -20.54
N LEU A 473 -9.23 -22.81 -19.35
CA LEU A 473 -7.89 -23.04 -18.85
C LEU A 473 -7.07 -23.86 -19.85
N ASP A 474 -6.01 -23.24 -20.36
CA ASP A 474 -5.02 -23.82 -21.27
C ASP A 474 -5.56 -24.28 -22.64
N GLU A 475 -6.77 -23.86 -23.03
CA GLU A 475 -7.40 -24.24 -24.31
C GLU A 475 -6.87 -23.49 -25.54
N THR A 476 -6.04 -22.45 -25.36
CA THR A 476 -5.52 -21.67 -26.48
C THR A 476 -4.00 -21.78 -26.58
N GLY A 477 -3.54 -22.04 -27.81
CA GLY A 477 -2.12 -22.13 -28.14
C GLY A 477 -1.91 -22.57 -29.59
N PRO A 478 -0.66 -22.84 -29.98
CA PRO A 478 -0.35 -23.39 -31.30
C PRO A 478 -0.96 -24.78 -31.47
N THR A 479 -1.41 -25.09 -32.68
CA THR A 479 -2.07 -26.37 -32.98
C THR A 479 -1.29 -27.21 -34.00
N ASN A 480 -1.37 -28.53 -33.85
CA ASN A 480 -0.86 -29.47 -34.85
C ASN A 480 -1.81 -29.59 -36.06
N ARG A 481 -1.45 -30.42 -37.04
CA ARG A 481 -2.28 -30.65 -38.25
C ARG A 481 -3.63 -31.31 -37.96
N SER A 482 -3.79 -31.94 -36.81
CA SER A 482 -5.04 -32.55 -36.34
C SER A 482 -5.94 -31.54 -35.62
N GLY A 483 -5.46 -30.31 -35.38
CA GLY A 483 -6.18 -29.26 -34.66
C GLY A 483 -6.01 -29.30 -33.14
N GLU A 484 -5.11 -30.15 -32.62
CA GLU A 484 -4.87 -30.28 -31.18
C GLU A 484 -3.83 -29.27 -30.71
N VAL A 485 -4.05 -28.69 -29.52
CA VAL A 485 -3.16 -27.68 -28.92
C VAL A 485 -1.90 -28.36 -28.39
N VAL A 486 -0.74 -27.96 -28.89
CA VAL A 486 0.57 -28.54 -28.50
C VAL A 486 1.32 -27.73 -27.45
N GLY A 487 0.87 -26.49 -27.18
CA GLY A 487 1.60 -25.51 -26.37
C GLY A 487 2.70 -24.80 -27.16
N GLY A 488 3.21 -23.67 -26.64
CA GLY A 488 4.20 -22.84 -27.35
C GLY A 488 5.48 -22.54 -26.58
N ARG A 489 6.57 -22.25 -27.30
CA ARG A 489 7.82 -21.71 -26.71
C ARG A 489 7.69 -20.25 -26.27
N TYR A 490 6.72 -19.51 -26.79
CA TYR A 490 6.50 -18.09 -26.47
C TYR A 490 5.10 -17.83 -25.92
N LEU A 491 4.95 -16.78 -25.13
CA LEU A 491 3.67 -16.31 -24.58
C LEU A 491 3.60 -14.80 -24.69
N ALA A 492 2.47 -14.29 -25.17
CA ALA A 492 2.16 -12.87 -25.09
C ALA A 492 0.66 -12.70 -24.83
N VAL A 493 0.29 -12.39 -23.58
CA VAL A 493 -1.10 -12.17 -23.15
C VAL A 493 -1.22 -10.82 -22.44
N GLY A 494 -2.27 -10.08 -22.76
CA GLY A 494 -2.59 -8.79 -22.16
C GLY A 494 -4.07 -8.67 -21.81
N SER A 495 -4.35 -7.81 -20.84
CA SER A 495 -5.72 -7.49 -20.42
C SER A 495 -5.83 -6.03 -20.01
N LEU A 496 -6.94 -5.39 -20.40
CA LEU A 496 -7.34 -4.06 -19.99
C LEU A 496 -8.75 -4.11 -19.42
N GLU A 497 -8.91 -3.64 -18.18
CA GLU A 497 -10.18 -3.59 -17.48
C GLU A 497 -10.44 -2.16 -16.98
N LEU A 498 -11.62 -1.64 -17.30
CA LEU A 498 -12.15 -0.39 -16.77
C LEU A 498 -13.21 -0.73 -15.74
N GLU A 499 -13.01 -0.32 -14.51
CA GLU A 499 -13.98 -0.44 -13.45
C GLU A 499 -14.53 0.93 -13.04
N ARG A 500 -15.85 1.02 -12.91
CA ARG A 500 -16.58 2.16 -12.40
C ARG A 500 -17.31 1.78 -11.12
N ARG A 501 -17.00 2.49 -10.05
CA ARG A 501 -17.73 2.45 -8.78
C ARG A 501 -19.12 3.04 -8.96
N VAL A 502 -20.14 2.28 -8.59
CA VAL A 502 -21.56 2.70 -8.65
C VAL A 502 -22.04 3.13 -7.26
N ASP A 503 -21.53 2.48 -6.22
CA ASP A 503 -21.79 2.83 -4.81
C ASP A 503 -20.57 2.49 -3.94
N ARG A 504 -20.63 2.74 -2.63
CA ARG A 504 -19.56 2.47 -1.68
C ARG A 504 -19.05 1.02 -1.71
N LYS A 505 -19.91 0.05 -2.02
CA LYS A 505 -19.54 -1.38 -2.03
C LYS A 505 -19.61 -2.05 -3.41
N TRP A 506 -20.12 -1.36 -4.42
CA TRP A 506 -20.42 -1.97 -5.71
C TRP A 506 -19.73 -1.24 -6.84
N SER A 507 -19.12 -1.99 -7.73
CA SER A 507 -18.59 -1.50 -9.00
C SER A 507 -19.06 -2.38 -10.16
N VAL A 508 -19.07 -1.80 -11.35
CA VAL A 508 -19.21 -2.52 -12.61
C VAL A 508 -17.91 -2.42 -13.38
N ALA A 509 -17.56 -3.45 -14.13
CA ALA A 509 -16.35 -3.53 -14.92
C ALA A 509 -16.68 -3.91 -16.37
N ALA A 510 -15.84 -3.43 -17.29
CA ALA A 510 -15.77 -3.93 -18.66
C ALA A 510 -14.31 -4.21 -18.98
N PHE A 511 -14.04 -5.29 -19.69
CA PHE A 511 -12.67 -5.71 -19.98
C PHE A 511 -12.53 -6.31 -21.37
N VAL A 512 -11.29 -6.24 -21.86
CA VAL A 512 -10.83 -6.93 -23.06
C VAL A 512 -9.50 -7.62 -22.72
N ASP A 513 -9.42 -8.89 -23.09
CA ASP A 513 -8.26 -9.74 -22.94
C ASP A 513 -7.83 -10.20 -24.34
N GLY A 514 -6.53 -10.34 -24.57
CA GLY A 514 -6.06 -10.81 -25.86
C GLY A 514 -4.60 -11.25 -25.85
N GLY A 515 -4.27 -12.18 -26.73
CA GLY A 515 -2.95 -12.78 -26.80
C GLY A 515 -3.00 -14.25 -27.19
N ASN A 516 -1.88 -14.95 -27.09
CA ASN A 516 -1.83 -16.40 -27.11
C ASN A 516 -0.46 -16.93 -26.65
N ALA A 517 -0.36 -18.24 -26.46
CA ALA A 517 0.90 -18.97 -26.64
C ALA A 517 1.22 -19.09 -28.13
N LEU A 518 2.51 -19.11 -28.46
CA LEU A 518 3.00 -19.05 -29.83
C LEU A 518 4.19 -19.99 -30.04
N ASP A 519 4.28 -20.58 -31.23
CA ASP A 519 5.44 -21.34 -31.68
C ASP A 519 5.67 -21.19 -33.20
N PRO A 520 6.86 -20.78 -33.67
CA PRO A 520 7.16 -20.62 -35.10
C PRO A 520 6.92 -21.86 -35.97
N ASP A 521 6.99 -23.06 -35.39
CA ASP A 521 6.92 -24.32 -36.15
C ASP A 521 5.48 -24.85 -36.30
N TYR A 522 4.49 -24.17 -35.72
CA TYR A 522 3.08 -24.55 -35.68
C TYR A 522 2.16 -23.43 -36.18
N ASP A 523 0.87 -23.75 -36.37
CA ASP A 523 -0.12 -22.71 -36.71
C ASP A 523 -0.43 -21.86 -35.49
N ASN A 524 -0.48 -20.54 -35.67
CA ASN A 524 -0.63 -19.58 -34.60
C ASN A 524 -1.86 -18.71 -34.85
N HIS A 525 -2.72 -18.61 -33.85
CA HIS A 525 -3.91 -17.75 -33.89
C HIS A 525 -3.91 -16.78 -32.71
N LEU A 526 -4.51 -15.61 -32.90
CA LEU A 526 -4.70 -14.67 -31.80
C LEU A 526 -6.03 -14.97 -31.12
N ALA A 527 -6.01 -15.21 -29.81
CA ALA A 527 -7.22 -15.33 -29.01
C ALA A 527 -7.62 -13.96 -28.46
N MET A 528 -8.90 -13.61 -28.56
CA MET A 528 -9.48 -12.36 -28.05
C MET A 528 -10.76 -12.62 -27.27
N GLY A 529 -10.81 -12.13 -26.04
CA GLY A 529 -11.97 -12.23 -25.16
C GLY A 529 -12.44 -10.85 -24.70
N ALA A 530 -13.74 -10.67 -24.53
CA ALA A 530 -14.27 -9.45 -23.92
C ALA A 530 -15.44 -9.75 -23.01
N GLY A 531 -15.66 -8.90 -22.02
CA GLY A 531 -16.71 -9.15 -21.05
C GLY A 531 -17.04 -7.99 -20.16
N ILE A 532 -18.03 -8.24 -19.32
CA ILE A 532 -18.50 -7.34 -18.29
C ILE A 532 -18.47 -8.04 -16.94
N GLY A 533 -18.38 -7.26 -15.87
CA GLY A 533 -18.32 -7.80 -14.53
C GLY A 533 -18.97 -6.93 -13.49
N VAL A 534 -19.35 -7.56 -12.39
CA VAL A 534 -19.78 -6.90 -11.16
C VAL A 534 -18.72 -7.16 -10.09
N ARG A 535 -18.48 -6.15 -9.26
CA ARG A 535 -17.53 -6.21 -8.17
C ARG A 535 -18.23 -5.85 -6.88
N TRP A 536 -18.14 -6.72 -5.88
CA TRP A 536 -18.65 -6.45 -4.55
C TRP A 536 -17.50 -6.38 -3.54
N LEU A 537 -17.34 -5.22 -2.92
CA LEU A 537 -16.38 -5.03 -1.83
C LEU A 537 -17.00 -5.56 -0.53
N SER A 538 -16.70 -6.82 -0.24
CA SER A 538 -17.10 -7.48 1.00
C SER A 538 -16.12 -7.17 2.15
N PRO A 539 -16.48 -7.43 3.42
CA PRO A 539 -15.57 -7.27 4.56
C PRO A 539 -14.30 -8.13 4.48
N ILE A 540 -14.32 -9.22 3.68
CA ILE A 540 -13.22 -10.20 3.58
C ILE A 540 -12.39 -10.05 2.29
N GLY A 541 -12.71 -9.08 1.43
CA GLY A 541 -12.05 -8.84 0.15
C GLY A 541 -13.04 -8.60 -0.99
N GLN A 542 -12.53 -8.36 -2.19
CA GLN A 542 -13.37 -8.13 -3.36
C GLN A 542 -13.85 -9.46 -3.95
N ILE A 543 -15.15 -9.52 -4.26
CA ILE A 543 -15.76 -10.60 -5.01
C ILE A 543 -16.01 -10.10 -6.43
N ARG A 544 -15.55 -10.85 -7.42
CA ARG A 544 -15.62 -10.52 -8.84
C ARG A 544 -16.48 -11.56 -9.53
N LEU A 545 -17.54 -11.10 -10.20
CA LEU A 545 -18.41 -11.90 -11.03
C LEU A 545 -18.22 -11.41 -12.47
N ASP A 546 -17.64 -12.24 -13.31
CA ASP A 546 -17.31 -11.89 -14.70
C ASP A 546 -18.10 -12.78 -15.66
N LEU A 547 -18.65 -12.17 -16.71
CA LEU A 547 -19.24 -12.83 -17.86
C LEU A 547 -18.45 -12.39 -19.09
N ALA A 548 -17.81 -13.35 -19.75
CA ALA A 548 -16.92 -13.11 -20.88
C ALA A 548 -17.31 -13.94 -22.10
N SER A 549 -17.04 -13.43 -23.29
CA SER A 549 -17.25 -14.12 -24.57
C SER A 549 -15.92 -14.24 -25.31
N ALA A 550 -15.65 -15.42 -25.87
CA ALA A 550 -14.50 -15.68 -26.75
C ALA A 550 -14.77 -15.15 -28.16
N LEU A 551 -14.34 -13.93 -28.45
CA LEU A 551 -14.67 -13.21 -29.69
C LEU A 551 -13.99 -13.76 -30.95
N SER A 552 -12.91 -14.50 -30.78
CA SER A 552 -12.15 -15.10 -31.87
C SER A 552 -12.42 -16.60 -32.03
N GLU A 553 -13.43 -17.13 -31.34
CA GLU A 553 -13.88 -18.52 -31.46
C GLU A 553 -15.25 -18.57 -32.15
N ASP A 554 -15.46 -19.58 -32.98
CA ASP A 554 -16.72 -19.74 -33.71
C ASP A 554 -17.90 -19.84 -32.74
N GLY A 555 -18.94 -19.02 -32.99
CA GLY A 555 -20.13 -18.97 -32.15
C GLY A 555 -20.01 -18.09 -30.90
N ASN A 556 -18.84 -17.49 -30.64
CA ASN A 556 -18.61 -16.57 -29.52
C ASN A 556 -19.07 -17.10 -28.16
N PRO A 557 -18.60 -18.29 -27.72
CA PRO A 557 -19.09 -18.94 -26.51
C PRO A 557 -18.89 -18.06 -25.27
N TRP A 558 -19.78 -18.23 -24.30
CA TRP A 558 -19.81 -17.43 -23.07
C TRP A 558 -19.34 -18.25 -21.88
N ARG A 559 -18.50 -17.64 -21.04
CA ARG A 559 -17.99 -18.21 -19.79
C ARG A 559 -18.23 -17.29 -18.62
N PHE A 560 -18.45 -17.92 -17.46
CA PHE A 560 -18.75 -17.22 -16.22
C PHE A 560 -17.71 -17.55 -15.16
N HIS A 561 -17.22 -16.52 -14.47
CA HIS A 561 -16.17 -16.64 -13.47
C HIS A 561 -16.56 -15.93 -12.16
N ILE A 562 -16.31 -16.59 -11.04
CA ILE A 562 -16.40 -16.06 -9.68
C ILE A 562 -15.01 -16.14 -9.05
N VAL A 563 -14.44 -14.96 -8.75
CA VAL A 563 -13.14 -14.86 -8.10
C VAL A 563 -13.25 -14.06 -6.81
N ILE A 564 -12.72 -14.60 -5.72
CA ILE A 564 -12.68 -13.96 -4.41
C ILE A 564 -11.23 -13.74 -4.01
N GLY A 565 -10.86 -12.50 -3.70
CA GLY A 565 -9.51 -12.21 -3.23
C GLY A 565 -9.08 -10.75 -3.43
N PRO A 566 -7.85 -10.42 -3.01
CA PRO A 566 -7.29 -9.10 -3.22
C PRO A 566 -6.96 -8.85 -4.70
N ASP A 567 -6.86 -7.56 -5.06
CA ASP A 567 -6.53 -7.10 -6.41
C ASP A 567 -5.11 -7.46 -6.84
N LEU A 568 -4.12 -7.17 -5.98
CA LEU A 568 -2.71 -7.40 -6.25
C LEU A 568 -2.25 -8.61 -5.48
#